data_AF-A0A372IRN2-F1
#
_entry.id   AF-A0A372IRN2-F1
#
_cell.length_a   1.000
_cell.length_b   1.000
_cell.length_c   1.000
_cell.angle_alpha   90.00
_cell.angle_beta   90.00
_cell.angle_gamma   90.00
#
_symmetry.space_group_name_H-M   'P 1'
#
loop_
_entity.id
_entity.type
_entity.pdbx_description
1 polymer ?
#
loop_
_entity_poly.entity_id
_entity_poly.type
_entity_poly.pdbx_seq_one_letter_code
_entity_poly.pdbx_strand_id
1 'polypeptide(L)'
;MGSSLQALQDQYFFLTQNLSDMLAACETQAQRDALQAQYVTARRNFFNCINKTLHDDDPAAAALVQQMKTEQENLKKAVTDLSKIATVISVITDAVKVGTALASLAG
;
A
#
# COMPACT_ATOMS: atom_id res chain seq x y z
N MET A 1 11.04 -14.69 5.33
CA MET A 1 10.48 -13.63 4.46
C MET A 1 10.89 -12.31 5.09
N GLY A 2 11.47 -11.40 4.32
CA GLY A 2 12.01 -10.15 4.83
C GLY A 2 10.96 -9.18 5.36
N SER A 3 11.31 -8.32 6.31
CA SER A 3 10.38 -7.34 6.92
C SER A 3 9.81 -6.37 5.89
N SER A 4 10.61 -6.03 4.89
CA SER A 4 10.25 -5.20 3.75
C SER A 4 9.26 -5.88 2.83
N LEU A 5 9.48 -7.17 2.54
CA LEU A 5 8.59 -7.93 1.68
C LEU A 5 7.23 -8.17 2.33
N GLN A 6 7.23 -8.40 3.64
CA GLN A 6 6.02 -8.57 4.42
C GLN A 6 5.19 -7.27 4.45
N ALA A 7 5.82 -6.10 4.59
CA ALA A 7 5.10 -4.83 4.56
C ALA A 7 4.41 -4.57 3.21
N LEU A 8 5.06 -4.93 2.09
CA LEU A 8 4.45 -4.85 0.75
C LEU A 8 3.31 -5.86 0.58
N GLN A 9 3.49 -7.08 1.09
CA GLN A 9 2.46 -8.10 1.07
C GLN A 9 1.21 -7.66 1.83
N ASP A 10 1.38 -7.17 3.06
CA ASP A 10 0.30 -6.74 3.94
C ASP A 10 -0.51 -5.62 3.29
N GLN A 11 0.16 -4.66 2.62
CA GLN A 11 -0.54 -3.62 1.87
C GLN A 11 -1.34 -4.17 0.70
N TYR A 12 -0.72 -5.01 -0.14
CA TYR A 12 -1.39 -5.58 -1.29
C TYR A 12 -2.61 -6.42 -0.86
N PHE A 13 -2.47 -7.22 0.19
CA PHE A 13 -3.56 -8.05 0.73
C PHE A 13 -4.66 -7.20 1.35
N PHE A 14 -4.31 -6.16 2.11
CA PHE A 14 -5.29 -5.23 2.66
C PHE A 14 -6.12 -4.57 1.56
N LEU A 15 -5.46 -4.06 0.51
CA LEU A 15 -6.16 -3.46 -0.63
C LEU A 15 -7.03 -4.51 -1.33
N THR A 16 -6.54 -5.72 -1.54
CA THR A 16 -7.31 -6.81 -2.17
C THR A 16 -8.58 -7.14 -1.37
N GLN A 17 -8.46 -7.27 -0.05
CA GLN A 17 -9.58 -7.65 0.83
C GLN A 17 -10.67 -6.59 0.90
N ASN A 18 -10.29 -5.31 0.82
CA ASN A 18 -11.20 -4.18 0.98
C ASN A 18 -11.56 -3.50 -0.36
N LEU A 19 -11.04 -3.99 -1.49
CA LEU A 19 -11.19 -3.34 -2.79
C LEU A 19 -12.65 -3.18 -3.20
N SER A 20 -13.47 -4.21 -2.96
CA SER A 20 -14.90 -4.19 -3.31
C SER A 20 -15.64 -3.11 -2.55
N ASP A 21 -15.45 -3.02 -1.24
CA ASP A 21 -16.13 -2.05 -0.37
C ASP A 21 -15.67 -0.62 -0.66
N MET A 22 -14.36 -0.43 -0.90
CA MET A 22 -13.83 0.87 -1.28
C MET A 22 -14.32 1.33 -2.66
N LEU A 23 -14.42 0.43 -3.63
CA LEU A 23 -14.99 0.74 -4.95
C LEU A 23 -16.47 1.09 -4.87
N ALA A 24 -17.23 0.40 -4.01
CA ALA A 24 -18.64 0.70 -3.76
C ALA A 24 -18.84 2.07 -3.10
N ALA A 25 -17.89 2.48 -2.24
CA ALA A 25 -17.90 3.78 -1.59
C ALA A 25 -17.44 4.95 -2.50
N CYS A 26 -16.83 4.66 -3.65
CA CYS A 26 -16.42 5.71 -4.59
C CYS A 26 -17.64 6.35 -5.27
N GLU A 27 -17.82 7.65 -5.09
CA GLU A 27 -18.91 8.43 -5.68
C GLU A 27 -18.64 8.80 -7.15
N THR A 28 -17.36 8.91 -7.52
CA THR A 28 -16.94 9.37 -8.85
C THR A 28 -16.07 8.35 -9.57
N GLN A 29 -16.04 8.43 -10.92
CA GLN A 29 -15.15 7.59 -11.71
C GLN A 29 -13.67 7.88 -11.43
N ALA A 30 -13.31 9.15 -11.22
CA ALA A 30 -11.95 9.54 -10.87
C ALA A 30 -11.45 8.88 -9.57
N GLN A 31 -12.31 8.73 -8.56
CA GLN A 31 -11.99 8.01 -7.33
C GLN A 31 -11.75 6.52 -7.58
N ARG A 32 -12.61 5.88 -8.41
CA ARG A 32 -12.44 4.47 -8.80
C ARG A 32 -11.14 4.24 -9.55
N ASP A 33 -10.84 5.12 -10.52
CA ASP A 33 -9.63 5.06 -11.32
C ASP A 33 -8.38 5.24 -10.44
N ALA A 34 -8.41 6.20 -9.51
CA ALA A 34 -7.34 6.41 -8.54
C ALA A 34 -7.12 5.17 -7.68
N LEU A 35 -8.19 4.60 -7.10
CA LEU A 35 -8.10 3.40 -6.28
C LEU A 35 -7.54 2.20 -7.06
N GLN A 36 -8.00 1.98 -8.29
CA GLN A 36 -7.49 0.92 -9.15
C GLN A 36 -6.01 1.12 -9.50
N ALA A 37 -5.59 2.35 -9.81
CA ALA A 37 -4.19 2.68 -10.09
C ALA A 37 -3.29 2.38 -8.88
N GLN A 38 -3.76 2.73 -7.67
CA GLN A 38 -3.03 2.42 -6.43
C GLN A 38 -2.96 0.91 -6.16
N TYR A 39 -4.05 0.18 -6.37
CA TYR A 39 -4.07 -1.28 -6.26
C TYR A 39 -3.06 -1.95 -7.21
N VAL A 40 -3.06 -1.56 -8.48
CA VAL A 40 -2.12 -2.09 -9.48
C VAL A 40 -0.68 -1.80 -9.09
N THR A 41 -0.41 -0.59 -8.57
CA THR A 41 0.93 -0.21 -8.12
C THR A 41 1.37 -1.02 -6.91
N ALA A 42 0.53 -1.20 -5.90
CA ALA A 42 0.82 -2.03 -4.73
C ALA A 42 1.12 -3.49 -5.13
N ARG A 43 0.31 -4.04 -6.05
CA ARG A 43 0.52 -5.37 -6.62
C ARG A 43 1.89 -5.45 -7.30
N ARG A 44 2.21 -4.49 -8.18
CA ARG A 44 3.50 -4.44 -8.89
C ARG A 44 4.66 -4.39 -7.91
N ASN A 45 4.59 -3.54 -6.88
CA ASN A 45 5.64 -3.40 -5.88
C ASN A 45 5.89 -4.74 -5.16
N PHE A 46 4.83 -5.41 -4.70
CA PHE A 46 4.95 -6.71 -4.05
C PHE A 46 5.59 -7.78 -4.96
N PHE A 47 5.07 -7.96 -6.18
CA PHE A 47 5.58 -8.98 -7.09
C PHE A 47 7.01 -8.69 -7.61
N ASN A 48 7.37 -7.41 -7.76
CA ASN A 48 8.73 -7.01 -8.12
C ASN A 48 9.72 -7.34 -6.98
N CYS A 49 9.29 -7.21 -5.73
CA CYS A 49 10.13 -7.52 -4.58
C CYS A 49 10.16 -9.01 -4.22
N ILE A 50 9.11 -9.77 -4.52
CA ILE A 50 9.05 -11.21 -4.21
C ILE A 50 10.16 -11.98 -4.94
N ASN A 51 10.55 -11.49 -6.13
CA ASN A 51 11.57 -12.10 -6.99
C ASN A 51 12.98 -11.54 -6.72
N LYS A 52 13.13 -10.63 -5.75
CA LYS A 52 14.37 -9.93 -5.44
C LYS A 52 14.80 -10.12 -3.99
N THR A 53 16.09 -9.96 -3.73
CA THR A 53 16.61 -9.97 -2.37
C THR A 53 16.49 -8.57 -1.78
N LEU A 54 15.55 -8.39 -0.86
CA LEU A 54 15.47 -7.18 -0.06
C LEU A 54 16.53 -7.27 1.05
N HIS A 55 17.52 -6.39 1.02
CA HIS A 55 18.48 -6.21 2.12
C HIS A 55 17.77 -5.49 3.27
N ASP A 56 17.07 -6.25 4.12
CA ASP A 56 16.42 -5.69 5.34
C ASP A 56 17.42 -5.10 6.35
N ASP A 57 18.71 -5.40 6.20
CA ASP A 57 19.79 -4.79 6.98
C ASP A 57 20.07 -3.34 6.57
N ASP A 58 19.49 -2.84 5.48
CA ASP A 58 19.60 -1.44 5.06
C ASP A 58 18.77 -0.54 6.00
N PRO A 59 19.39 0.45 6.69
CA PRO A 59 18.69 1.39 7.55
C PRO A 59 17.56 2.15 6.82
N ALA A 60 17.71 2.40 5.52
CA ALA A 60 16.67 3.03 4.70
C ALA A 60 15.47 2.11 4.50
N ALA A 61 15.70 0.80 4.28
CA ALA A 61 14.63 -0.19 4.20
C ALA A 61 13.88 -0.30 5.54
N ALA A 62 14.60 -0.34 6.66
CA ALA A 62 14.00 -0.36 7.99
C ALA A 62 13.12 0.88 8.28
N ALA A 63 13.60 2.07 7.91
CA ALA A 63 12.83 3.31 8.05
C ALA A 63 11.55 3.31 7.21
N LEU A 64 11.64 2.85 5.96
CA LEU A 64 10.50 2.72 5.05
C LEU A 64 9.50 1.66 5.54
N VAL A 65 9.96 0.54 6.11
CA VAL A 65 9.08 -0.46 6.74
C VAL A 65 8.32 0.15 7.91
N GLN A 66 8.97 0.99 8.71
CA GLN A 66 8.31 1.63 9.83
C GLN A 66 7.28 2.66 9.38
N GLN A 67 7.59 3.47 8.35
CA GLN A 67 6.60 4.34 7.71
C GLN A 67 5.43 3.54 7.14
N MET A 68 5.72 2.40 6.52
CA MET A 68 4.70 1.53 5.93
C MET A 68 3.72 1.01 6.97
N LYS A 69 4.22 0.61 8.14
CA LYS A 69 3.39 0.19 9.28
C LYS A 69 2.48 1.32 9.75
N THR A 70 3.01 2.53 9.90
CA THR A 70 2.22 3.72 10.27
C THR A 70 1.11 3.98 9.25
N GLU A 71 1.43 3.94 7.95
CA GLU A 71 0.42 4.15 6.91
C GLU A 71 -0.63 3.03 6.85
N GLN A 72 -0.25 1.79 7.16
CA GLN A 72 -1.20 0.69 7.29
C GLN A 72 -2.15 0.87 8.48
N GLU A 73 -1.67 1.40 9.61
CA GLU A 73 -2.53 1.74 10.75
C GLU A 73 -3.49 2.89 10.41
N ASN A 74 -2.99 3.91 9.70
CA ASN A 74 -3.83 5.00 9.18
C ASN A 74 -4.88 4.47 8.21
N LEU A 75 -4.52 3.53 7.33
CA LEU A 75 -5.42 2.86 6.40
C LEU A 75 -6.51 2.10 7.14
N LYS A 76 -6.14 1.28 8.12
CA LYS A 76 -7.10 0.53 8.96
C LYS A 76 -8.10 1.46 9.63
N LYS A 77 -7.66 2.62 10.11
CA LYS A 77 -8.57 3.65 10.67
C LYS A 77 -9.44 4.27 9.58
N ALA A 78 -8.86 4.65 8.44
CA ALA A 78 -9.59 5.31 7.36
C ALA A 78 -10.70 4.43 6.77
N VAL A 79 -10.46 3.12 6.60
CA VAL A 79 -11.48 2.20 6.04
C VAL A 79 -12.64 1.90 7.00
N THR A 80 -12.54 2.25 8.29
CA THR A 80 -13.71 2.15 9.19
C THR A 80 -14.78 3.20 8.88
N ASP A 81 -14.41 4.26 8.16
CA ASP A 81 -15.30 5.34 7.75
C ASP A 81 -15.22 5.58 6.24
N LEU A 82 -15.77 4.64 5.47
CA LEU A 82 -15.79 4.71 4.00
C LEU A 82 -16.60 5.90 3.45
N SER A 83 -17.38 6.61 4.29
CA SER A 83 -18.03 7.87 3.89
C SER A 83 -17.02 8.95 3.50
N LYS A 84 -15.76 8.81 3.93
CA LYS A 84 -14.64 9.68 3.55
C LYS A 84 -13.70 8.99 2.57
N ILE A 85 -14.25 8.37 1.52
CA ILE A 85 -13.48 7.61 0.52
C ILE A 85 -12.32 8.41 -0.09
N ALA A 86 -12.45 9.73 -0.25
CA ALA A 86 -11.36 10.59 -0.71
C ALA A 86 -10.15 10.60 0.25
N THR A 87 -10.41 10.63 1.56
CA THR A 87 -9.38 10.51 2.59
C THR A 87 -8.75 9.13 2.55
N VAL A 88 -9.56 8.07 2.43
CA VAL A 88 -9.06 6.70 2.29
C VAL A 88 -8.11 6.59 1.10
N ILE A 89 -8.50 7.11 -0.08
CA ILE A 89 -7.67 7.12 -1.29
C ILE A 89 -6.36 7.90 -1.07
N SER A 90 -6.40 9.02 -0.34
CA SER A 90 -5.19 9.78 0.00
C SER A 90 -4.22 8.94 0.84
N VAL A 91 -4.72 8.29 1.90
CA VAL A 91 -3.86 7.44 2.76
C VAL A 91 -3.34 6.23 1.98
N ILE A 92 -4.16 5.62 1.11
CA ILE A 92 -3.68 4.56 0.21
C ILE A 92 -2.54 5.07 -0.66
N THR A 93 -2.71 6.26 -1.22
CA THR A 93 -1.71 6.87 -2.12
C THR A 93 -0.37 7.05 -1.39
N ASP A 94 -0.39 7.54 -0.15
CA ASP A 94 0.83 7.73 0.63
C ASP A 94 1.48 6.39 1.03
N ALA A 95 0.67 5.42 1.45
CA ALA A 95 1.14 4.05 1.70
C ALA A 95 1.79 3.44 0.44
N VAL A 96 1.19 3.61 -0.75
CA VAL A 96 1.72 3.07 -2.00
C VAL A 96 3.01 3.77 -2.42
N LYS A 97 3.16 5.08 -2.16
CA LYS A 97 4.43 5.79 -2.37
C LYS A 97 5.54 5.20 -1.51
N VAL A 98 5.28 4.96 -0.22
CA VAL A 98 6.25 4.32 0.69
C VAL A 98 6.61 2.93 0.19
N GLY A 99 5.62 2.11 -0.18
CA GLY A 99 5.85 0.79 -0.77
C GLY A 99 6.63 0.84 -2.08
N THR A 100 6.44 1.87 -2.90
CA THR A 100 7.20 2.06 -4.15
C THR A 100 8.65 2.42 -3.88
N ALA A 101 8.90 3.30 -2.89
CA ALA A 101 10.26 3.63 -2.46
C ALA A 101 10.97 2.38 -1.93
N LEU A 102 10.30 1.59 -1.09
CA LEU A 102 10.83 0.34 -0.57
C LEU A 102 11.12 -0.66 -1.69
N ALA A 103 10.21 -0.79 -2.66
CA ALA A 103 10.41 -1.67 -3.80
C ALA A 103 11.54 -1.23 -4.74
N SER A 104 11.87 0.05 -4.75
CA SER A 104 13.00 0.60 -5.52
C SER A 104 14.35 0.27 -4.87
N LEU A 105 14.38 -0.04 -3.57
CA LEU A 105 15.57 -0.55 -2.87
C LEU A 105 15.82 -2.04 -3.11
N ALA A 106 14.84 -2.77 -3.67
CA ALA A 106 15.04 -4.15 -4.07
C ALA A 106 15.92 -4.21 -5.34
N GLY A 107 17.17 -4.63 -5.16
CA GLY A 107 18.16 -4.91 -6.22
C GLY A 107 17.86 -6.21 -6.94
#